data_AF-V5ZAJ6-F1
#
_entry.id   AF-V5ZAJ6-F1
#
_cell.length_a   1.000
_cell.length_b   1.000
_cell.length_c   1.000
_cell.angle_alpha   90.00
_cell.angle_beta   90.00
_cell.angle_gamma   90.00
#
_symmetry.space_group_name_H-M   'P 1'
#
loop_
_entity.id
_entity.type
_entity.pdbx_description
1 polymer ?
#
loop_
_entity_poly.entity_id
_entity_poly.type
_entity_poly.pdbx_seq_one_letter_code
_entity_poly.pdbx_strand_id
1 'polypeptide(L)'
;MNIKNLSTTLLLPLLTLIGCQSHNNGKLAAVPVTSQLAQLSSLVASASWLKQNCHRDDIPADAVLANKALDLAKERGWKVDQSFRQQLAQQVSIRIGALDADRPSQSDKCTALNQAAVSFIQFAQK
;
A
#
# COMPACT_ATOMS: atom_id res chain seq x y z
N MET A 1 19.21 -67.79 4.41
CA MET A 1 20.23 -67.01 5.14
C MET A 1 20.38 -65.68 4.43
N ASN A 2 19.53 -64.69 4.67
CA ASN A 2 19.49 -63.69 5.75
C ASN A 2 20.61 -62.62 5.69
N ILE A 3 20.30 -61.61 4.85
CA ILE A 3 20.51 -60.16 4.93
C ILE A 3 21.72 -59.67 5.75
N LYS A 4 22.68 -59.07 5.05
CA LYS A 4 23.50 -57.95 5.55
C LYS A 4 23.51 -56.89 4.45
N ASN A 5 23.17 -55.65 4.79
CA ASN A 5 23.71 -54.41 4.22
C ASN A 5 23.03 -53.23 4.94
N LEU A 6 23.76 -52.58 5.85
CA LEU A 6 24.65 -51.43 5.62
C LEU A 6 23.87 -50.12 5.84
N SER A 7 23.77 -49.74 7.12
CA SER A 7 23.25 -48.45 7.57
C SER A 7 24.05 -47.32 6.95
N THR A 8 23.42 -46.58 6.04
CA THR A 8 23.99 -45.39 5.43
C THR A 8 23.43 -44.18 6.15
N THR A 9 24.25 -43.58 7.00
CA THR A 9 23.97 -42.35 7.76
C THR A 9 23.64 -41.20 6.81
N LEU A 10 22.43 -40.68 6.95
CA LEU A 10 21.90 -39.52 6.22
C LEU A 10 22.52 -38.22 6.78
N LEU A 11 23.45 -37.61 6.05
CA LEU A 11 23.96 -36.26 6.33
C LEU A 11 23.09 -35.22 5.62
N LEU A 12 22.26 -34.49 6.37
CA LEU A 12 21.57 -33.28 5.91
C LEU A 12 22.53 -32.08 6.02
N PRO A 13 22.81 -31.32 4.93
CA PRO A 13 23.48 -30.04 5.05
C PRO A 13 22.48 -28.96 5.49
N LEU A 14 22.76 -28.32 6.63
CA LEU A 14 22.07 -27.11 7.09
C LEU A 14 22.31 -25.97 6.07
N LEU A 15 21.29 -25.64 5.30
CA LEU A 15 21.22 -24.39 4.55
C LEU A 15 21.06 -23.25 5.57
N THR A 16 22.14 -22.56 5.90
CA THR A 16 22.08 -21.33 6.67
C THR A 16 21.51 -20.23 5.77
N LEU A 17 20.24 -19.86 6.01
CA LEU A 17 19.68 -18.64 5.45
C LEU A 17 20.45 -17.46 6.05
N ILE A 18 21.30 -16.84 5.24
CA ILE A 18 21.92 -15.56 5.55
C ILE A 18 20.79 -14.53 5.44
N GLY A 19 20.14 -14.23 6.57
CA GLY A 19 19.16 -13.15 6.64
C GLY A 19 19.84 -11.81 6.38
N CYS A 20 19.23 -10.95 5.56
CA CYS A 20 19.63 -9.54 5.49
C CYS A 20 19.35 -8.86 6.83
N GLN A 21 20.32 -8.92 7.75
CA GLN A 21 20.35 -8.06 8.93
C GLN A 21 20.66 -6.63 8.50
N SER A 22 19.63 -5.90 8.04
CA SER A 22 19.68 -4.44 7.95
C SER A 22 19.70 -3.87 9.37
N HIS A 23 20.89 -3.78 9.92
CA HIS A 23 21.17 -3.17 11.21
C HIS A 23 21.07 -1.65 11.04
N ASN A 24 19.86 -1.10 11.09
CA ASN A 24 19.64 0.34 11.08
C ASN A 24 19.46 0.84 12.52
N ASN A 25 20.56 0.92 13.28
CA ASN A 25 20.62 1.60 14.58
C ASN A 25 20.67 3.13 14.39
N GLY A 26 19.77 3.66 13.55
CA GLY A 26 19.60 5.08 13.29
C GLY A 26 18.16 5.45 13.54
N LYS A 27 17.94 6.43 14.42
CA LYS A 27 16.67 7.16 14.63
C LYS A 27 15.87 7.17 13.31
N LEU A 28 14.73 6.48 13.26
CA LEU A 28 13.90 6.35 12.04
C LEU A 28 13.82 7.70 11.34
N ALA A 29 14.44 7.82 10.16
CA ALA A 29 14.43 9.06 9.41
C ALA A 29 12.97 9.44 9.13
N ALA A 30 12.62 10.70 9.42
CA ALA A 30 11.27 11.19 9.18
C ALA A 30 10.93 11.03 7.69
N VAL A 31 9.76 10.43 7.39
CA VAL A 31 9.29 10.25 6.01
C VAL A 31 9.18 11.64 5.36
N PRO A 32 9.80 11.89 4.19
CA PRO A 32 9.69 13.18 3.51
C PRO A 32 8.24 13.53 3.16
N VAL A 33 7.87 14.82 3.25
CA VAL A 33 6.50 15.29 2.96
C VAL A 33 6.04 14.87 1.55
N THR A 34 6.94 14.89 0.56
CA THR A 34 6.65 14.42 -0.80
C THR A 34 6.23 12.95 -0.82
N SER A 35 6.93 12.09 -0.07
CA SER A 35 6.59 10.66 0.08
C SER A 35 5.29 10.46 0.85
N GLN A 36 5.01 11.27 1.88
CA GLN A 36 3.74 11.24 2.61
C GLN A 36 2.57 11.55 1.66
N LEU A 37 2.68 12.63 0.90
CA LEU A 37 1.68 13.03 -0.09
C LEU A 37 1.52 11.98 -1.18
N ALA A 38 2.61 11.42 -1.69
CA ALA A 38 2.56 10.37 -2.70
C ALA A 38 1.80 9.12 -2.21
N GLN A 39 2.04 8.70 -0.97
CA GLN A 39 1.33 7.56 -0.38
C GLN A 39 -0.17 7.85 -0.23
N LEU A 40 -0.53 8.96 0.42
CA LEU A 40 -1.93 9.29 0.69
C LEU A 40 -2.71 9.55 -0.59
N SER A 41 -2.13 10.30 -1.54
CA SER A 41 -2.79 10.55 -2.83
C SER A 41 -3.00 9.26 -3.62
N SER A 42 -2.06 8.31 -3.56
CA SER A 42 -2.24 6.99 -4.19
C SER A 42 -3.43 6.24 -3.60
N LEU A 43 -3.56 6.21 -2.26
CA LEU A 43 -4.67 5.56 -1.57
C LEU A 43 -6.03 6.18 -1.91
N VAL A 44 -6.12 7.52 -1.84
CA VAL A 44 -7.37 8.24 -2.12
C VAL A 44 -7.77 8.12 -3.58
N ALA A 45 -6.83 8.31 -4.52
CA ALA A 45 -7.11 8.18 -5.95
C ALA A 45 -7.54 6.77 -6.31
N SER A 46 -6.88 5.74 -5.76
CA SER A 46 -7.24 4.34 -6.01
C SER A 46 -8.65 4.03 -5.51
N ALA A 47 -8.99 4.41 -4.27
CA ALA A 47 -10.32 4.17 -3.71
C ALA A 47 -11.41 4.94 -4.47
N SER A 48 -11.17 6.21 -4.79
CA SER A 48 -12.10 7.04 -5.57
C SER A 48 -12.34 6.45 -6.96
N TRP A 49 -11.27 6.04 -7.65
CA TRP A 49 -11.37 5.45 -8.98
C TRP A 49 -12.10 4.10 -8.96
N LEU A 50 -11.83 3.26 -7.96
CA LEU A 50 -12.57 2.01 -7.74
C LEU A 50 -14.07 2.24 -7.55
N LYS A 51 -14.45 3.27 -6.77
CA LYS A 51 -15.86 3.62 -6.57
C LYS A 51 -16.54 3.95 -7.91
N GLN A 52 -15.90 4.80 -8.71
CA GLN A 52 -16.48 5.33 -9.94
C GLN A 52 -16.50 4.30 -11.08
N ASN A 53 -15.48 3.44 -11.16
CA ASN A 53 -15.23 2.61 -12.32
C ASN A 53 -15.33 1.10 -12.05
N CYS A 54 -15.47 0.65 -10.80
CA CYS A 54 -15.41 -0.78 -10.48
C CYS A 54 -16.64 -1.27 -9.70
N HIS A 55 -17.75 -0.53 -9.73
CA HIS A 55 -19.00 -0.87 -9.03
C HIS A 55 -18.79 -1.13 -7.53
N ARG A 56 -17.92 -0.34 -6.89
CA ARG A 56 -17.59 -0.45 -5.46
C ARG A 56 -18.39 0.55 -4.64
N ASP A 57 -19.69 0.30 -4.53
CA ASP A 57 -20.64 1.17 -3.81
C ASP A 57 -20.39 1.20 -2.30
N ASP A 58 -19.70 0.19 -1.76
CA ASP A 58 -19.24 0.15 -0.37
C ASP A 58 -18.16 1.20 -0.05
N ILE A 59 -17.47 1.73 -1.06
CA ILE A 59 -16.47 2.78 -0.86
C ILE A 59 -17.19 4.12 -0.59
N PRO A 60 -16.85 4.85 0.47
CA PRO A 60 -17.50 6.12 0.81
C PRO A 60 -17.16 7.23 -0.21
N ALA A 61 -17.86 8.36 -0.12
CA ALA A 61 -17.66 9.50 -1.01
C ALA A 61 -16.24 10.10 -0.93
N ASP A 62 -15.80 10.75 -2.01
CA ASP A 62 -14.44 11.30 -2.14
C ASP A 62 -14.04 12.27 -1.00
N ALA A 63 -14.98 13.07 -0.52
CA ALA A 63 -14.75 13.96 0.62
C ALA A 63 -14.42 13.18 1.91
N VAL A 64 -15.07 12.02 2.12
CA VAL A 64 -14.78 11.12 3.24
C VAL A 64 -13.42 10.47 3.06
N LEU A 65 -13.10 9.98 1.86
CA LEU A 65 -11.78 9.40 1.55
C LEU A 65 -10.65 10.41 1.80
N ALA A 66 -10.81 11.66 1.35
CA ALA A 66 -9.84 12.72 1.58
C ALA A 66 -9.66 13.01 3.08
N ASN A 67 -10.77 13.14 3.83
CA ASN A 67 -10.71 13.35 5.28
C ASN A 67 -10.02 12.19 6.01
N LYS A 68 -10.34 10.94 5.64
CA LYS A 68 -9.73 9.75 6.22
C LYS A 68 -8.23 9.64 5.92
N ALA A 69 -7.79 10.04 4.73
CA ALA A 69 -6.35 10.13 4.44
C ALA A 69 -5.64 11.17 5.34
N LEU A 70 -6.30 12.28 5.67
CA LEU A 70 -5.76 13.29 6.58
C LEU A 70 -5.75 12.80 8.03
N ASP A 71 -6.74 12.02 8.44
CA ASP A 71 -6.74 11.38 9.76
C ASP A 71 -5.65 10.31 9.87
N LEU A 72 -5.46 9.50 8.83
CA LEU A 72 -4.35 8.54 8.73
C LEU A 72 -2.98 9.24 8.81
N ALA A 73 -2.85 10.44 8.22
CA ALA A 73 -1.63 11.25 8.35
C ALA A 73 -1.40 11.67 9.81
N LYS A 74 -2.44 12.10 10.53
CA LYS A 74 -2.35 12.46 11.95
C LYS A 74 -2.02 11.25 12.83
N GLU A 75 -2.62 10.08 12.57
CA GLU A 75 -2.29 8.83 13.28
C GLU A 75 -0.83 8.44 13.11
N ARG A 76 -0.23 8.77 11.96
CA ARG A 76 1.20 8.58 11.67
C ARG A 76 2.10 9.69 12.24
N GLY A 77 1.53 10.65 12.98
CA GLY A 77 2.27 11.79 13.54
C GLY A 77 2.74 12.80 12.50
N TRP A 78 2.16 12.81 11.31
CA TRP A 78 2.54 13.76 10.25
C TRP A 78 1.88 15.12 10.47
N LYS A 79 2.61 16.19 10.11
CA LYS A 79 2.09 17.55 10.19
C LYS A 79 1.11 17.80 9.03
N VAL A 80 -0.14 18.08 9.36
CA VAL A 80 -1.23 18.31 8.38
C VAL A 80 -1.67 19.78 8.42
N ASP A 81 -0.84 20.66 7.87
CA ASP A 81 -1.19 22.07 7.69
C ASP A 81 -1.99 22.34 6.40
N GLN A 82 -2.33 23.59 6.15
CA GLN A 82 -3.13 23.98 4.99
C GLN A 82 -2.42 23.67 3.66
N SER A 83 -1.10 23.86 3.60
CA SER A 83 -0.31 23.57 2.41
C SER A 83 -0.31 22.07 2.10
N PHE A 84 -0.16 21.23 3.13
CA PHE A 84 -0.26 19.78 2.99
C PHE A 84 -1.62 19.35 2.42
N ARG A 85 -2.73 19.91 2.91
CA ARG A 85 -4.08 19.58 2.43
C ARG A 85 -4.28 19.97 0.97
N GLN A 86 -3.83 21.15 0.57
CA GLN A 86 -3.91 21.63 -0.81
C GLN A 86 -3.07 20.75 -1.74
N GLN A 87 -1.83 20.41 -1.35
CA GLN A 87 -0.96 19.54 -2.12
C GLN A 87 -1.54 18.12 -2.23
N LEU A 88 -2.15 17.59 -1.17
CA LEU A 88 -2.83 16.30 -1.22
C LEU A 88 -3.94 16.30 -2.26
N ALA A 89 -4.83 17.29 -2.21
CA ALA A 89 -5.94 17.41 -3.17
C ALA A 89 -5.43 17.49 -4.62
N GLN A 90 -4.40 18.30 -4.87
CA GLN A 90 -3.78 18.41 -6.18
C GLN A 90 -3.19 17.07 -6.66
N GLN A 91 -2.46 16.36 -5.80
CA GLN A 91 -1.86 15.07 -6.13
C GLN A 91 -2.91 13.98 -6.36
N VAL A 92 -4.02 14.00 -5.62
CA VAL A 92 -5.16 13.09 -5.88
C VAL A 92 -5.71 13.32 -7.27
N SER A 93 -5.99 14.57 -7.64
CA SER A 93 -6.52 14.90 -8.99
C SER A 93 -5.55 14.47 -10.10
N ILE A 94 -4.25 14.73 -9.95
CA ILE A 94 -3.23 14.29 -10.91
C ILE A 94 -3.25 12.76 -11.08
N ARG A 95 -3.35 12.01 -9.97
CA ARG A 95 -3.34 10.55 -10.00
C ARG A 95 -4.60 9.98 -10.62
N ILE A 96 -5.78 10.56 -10.38
CA ILE A 96 -7.01 10.15 -11.05
C ILE A 96 -6.86 10.34 -12.56
N GLY A 97 -6.41 11.52 -13.01
CA GLY A 97 -6.18 11.76 -14.44
C GLY A 97 -5.15 10.81 -15.04
N ALA A 98 -4.12 10.42 -14.29
CA ALA A 98 -3.16 9.40 -14.72
C ALA A 98 -3.80 8.00 -14.82
N LEU A 99 -4.65 7.62 -13.88
CA LEU A 99 -5.40 6.35 -13.93
C LEU A 99 -6.36 6.32 -15.12
N ASP A 100 -6.98 7.44 -15.48
CA ASP A 100 -7.86 7.54 -16.64
C ASP A 100 -7.09 7.41 -17.95
N ALA A 101 -5.90 8.02 -18.04
CA ALA A 101 -5.05 7.97 -19.23
C ALA A 101 -4.26 6.66 -19.39
N ASP A 102 -4.15 5.85 -18.33
CA ASP A 102 -3.33 4.65 -18.32
C ASP A 102 -3.91 3.54 -19.24
N ARG A 103 -3.05 2.70 -19.80
CA ARG A 103 -3.39 1.74 -20.87
C ARG A 103 -4.04 0.42 -20.43
N PRO A 104 -3.80 -0.15 -19.23
CA PRO A 104 -4.42 -1.39 -18.80
C PRO A 104 -5.94 -1.33 -18.88
N SER A 105 -6.57 -2.49 -19.06
CA SER A 105 -8.04 -2.56 -19.09
C SER A 105 -8.63 -2.11 -17.75
N GLN A 106 -9.89 -1.65 -17.78
CA GLN A 106 -10.60 -1.30 -16.55
C GLN A 106 -10.62 -2.46 -15.55
N SER A 107 -10.81 -3.70 -16.02
CA SER A 107 -10.79 -4.90 -15.18
C SER A 107 -9.45 -5.13 -14.49
N ASP A 108 -8.34 -4.93 -15.22
CA ASP A 108 -6.98 -5.07 -14.66
C ASP A 108 -6.72 -4.00 -13.60
N LYS A 109 -7.11 -2.76 -13.88
CA LYS A 109 -7.04 -1.65 -12.91
C LYS A 109 -7.87 -1.94 -11.67
N CYS A 110 -9.11 -2.38 -11.83
CA CYS A 110 -9.97 -2.74 -10.70
C CYS A 110 -9.32 -3.78 -9.80
N THR A 111 -8.73 -4.83 -10.39
CA THR A 111 -8.05 -5.89 -9.64
C THR A 111 -6.84 -5.35 -8.88
N ALA A 112 -5.93 -4.65 -9.57
CA ALA A 112 -4.70 -4.15 -8.99
C ALA A 112 -4.94 -3.08 -7.91
N LEU A 113 -5.82 -2.11 -8.20
CA LEU A 113 -6.14 -1.03 -7.26
C LEU A 113 -6.89 -1.57 -6.05
N ASN A 114 -7.78 -2.54 -6.22
CA ASN A 114 -8.49 -3.13 -5.09
C ASN A 114 -7.52 -3.79 -4.11
N GLN A 115 -6.57 -4.58 -4.63
CA GLN A 115 -5.53 -5.20 -3.80
C GLN A 115 -4.67 -4.16 -3.09
N ALA A 116 -4.28 -3.09 -3.78
CA ALA A 116 -3.43 -2.04 -3.21
C ALA A 116 -4.14 -1.16 -2.17
N ALA A 117 -5.45 -0.93 -2.31
CA ALA A 117 -6.20 0.04 -1.51
C ALA A 117 -7.13 -0.58 -0.45
N VAL A 118 -7.29 -1.91 -0.40
CA VAL A 118 -8.27 -2.57 0.48
C VAL A 118 -8.15 -2.16 1.95
N SER A 119 -6.94 -2.11 2.50
CA SER A 119 -6.73 -1.73 3.90
C SER A 119 -7.14 -0.28 4.19
N PHE A 120 -6.93 0.61 3.22
CA PHE A 120 -7.36 2.00 3.33
C PHE A 120 -8.88 2.14 3.18
N ILE A 121 -9.51 1.39 2.28
CA ILE A 121 -10.97 1.36 2.12
C ILE A 121 -11.62 0.92 3.44
N GLN A 122 -11.12 -0.14 4.06
CA GLN A 122 -11.59 -0.62 5.35
C GLN A 122 -11.38 0.41 6.47
N PHE A 123 -10.26 1.13 6.45
CA PHE A 123 -10.02 2.24 7.38
C PHE A 123 -11.03 3.39 7.17
N ALA A 124 -11.37 3.69 5.91
CA ALA A 124 -12.27 4.79 5.58
C ALA A 124 -13.75 4.52 5.88
N GLN A 125 -14.14 3.24 6.01
CA GLN A 125 -15.49 2.80 6.35
C GLN A 125 -15.80 2.83 7.85
N LYS A 126 -14.79 2.94 8.70
CA LYS A 126 -14.94 3.07 10.16
C LYS A 126 -15.32 4.49 10.55
#